data_AF-A0A965QSY6-F1
#
_entry.id   AF-A0A965QSY6-F1
#
_cell.length_a   1.000
_cell.length_b   1.000
_cell.length_c   1.000
_cell.angle_alpha   90.00
_cell.angle_beta   90.00
_cell.angle_gamma   90.00
#
_symmetry.space_group_name_H-M   'P 1'
#
loop_
_entity.id
_entity.type
_entity.pdbx_description
1 polymer ?
#
loop_
_entity_poly.entity_id
_entity_poly.type
_entity_poly.pdbx_seq_one_letter_code
_entity_poly.pdbx_strand_id
1 'polypeptide(L)'
;MSLAAEREFAHMGETAGCSDHDHDLIHELSRRLDALWRYDQYIANAEWRDGLRQFWCDAKAMEQQAIQRLKELIAQEVRNGCF
;
A
#
# COMPACT_ATOMS: atom_id res chain seq x y z
N MET A 1 25.49 -13.09 -3.04
CA MET A 1 24.35 -13.59 -3.84
C MET A 1 24.89 -14.62 -4.83
N SER A 2 24.11 -15.64 -5.19
CA SER A 2 24.52 -16.69 -6.14
C SER A 2 24.40 -16.19 -7.58
N LEU A 3 25.30 -16.60 -8.47
CA LEU A 3 25.26 -16.33 -9.92
C LEU A 3 23.92 -16.72 -10.59
N ALA A 4 23.16 -17.64 -9.98
CA ALA A 4 21.84 -18.02 -10.48
C ALA A 4 20.79 -16.92 -10.24
N ALA A 5 20.85 -16.24 -9.10
CA ALA A 5 19.94 -15.13 -8.77
C ALA A 5 20.21 -13.92 -9.69
N GLU A 6 21.47 -13.65 -10.03
CA GLU A 6 21.84 -12.54 -10.93
C GLU A 6 21.25 -12.69 -12.35
N ARG A 7 21.02 -13.92 -12.81
CA ARG A 7 20.41 -14.18 -14.14
C ARG A 7 18.90 -14.04 -14.14
N GLU A 8 18.22 -14.42 -13.06
CA GLU A 8 16.75 -14.34 -12.98
C GLU A 8 16.24 -12.90 -12.89
N PHE A 9 17.02 -11.99 -12.28
CA PHE A 9 16.69 -10.57 -12.21
C PHE A 9 17.26 -9.73 -13.35
N ALA A 10 18.04 -10.31 -14.27
CA ALA A 10 18.74 -9.57 -15.33
C ALA A 10 17.81 -8.74 -16.22
N HIS A 11 16.56 -9.17 -16.37
CA HIS A 11 15.56 -8.54 -17.23
C HIS A 11 14.43 -7.83 -16.45
N MET A 12 14.41 -7.92 -15.11
CA MET A 12 13.44 -7.17 -14.31
C MET A 12 13.78 -5.68 -14.37
N GLY A 13 12.83 -4.85 -14.79
CA GLY A 13 13.03 -3.41 -14.91
C GLY A 13 13.58 -2.94 -16.27
N GLU A 14 13.87 -3.83 -17.24
CA GLU A 14 14.25 -3.43 -18.60
C GLU A 14 13.17 -2.57 -19.30
N THR A 15 11.92 -2.69 -18.86
CA THR A 15 10.79 -1.82 -19.25
C THR A 15 10.21 -1.11 -18.03
N ALA A 16 11.05 -0.62 -17.12
CA ALA A 16 10.61 0.15 -15.97
C ALA A 16 9.90 1.43 -16.45
N GLY A 17 8.57 1.45 -16.35
CA GLY A 17 7.74 2.59 -16.75
C GLY A 17 7.78 3.76 -15.76
N CYS A 18 8.41 3.57 -14.60
CA CYS A 18 8.67 4.56 -13.57
C CYS A 18 9.86 4.08 -12.71
N SER A 19 10.37 4.93 -11.83
CA SER A 19 11.41 4.52 -10.88
C SER A 19 10.87 3.47 -9.89
N ASP A 20 11.77 2.68 -9.29
CA ASP A 20 11.38 1.66 -8.29
C ASP A 20 10.61 2.30 -7.12
N HIS A 21 11.02 3.49 -6.67
CA HIS A 21 10.36 4.16 -5.56
C HIS A 21 8.95 4.65 -5.94
N ASP A 22 8.73 5.11 -7.17
CA ASP A 22 7.39 5.52 -7.65
C ASP A 22 6.46 4.32 -7.78
N HIS A 23 6.98 3.21 -8.34
CA HIS A 23 6.26 1.95 -8.41
C HIS A 23 5.83 1.49 -7.01
N ASP A 24 6.75 1.51 -6.04
CA ASP A 24 6.49 1.07 -4.67
C ASP A 24 5.41 1.93 -3.99
N LEU A 25 5.46 3.26 -4.17
CA LEU A 25 4.47 4.17 -3.62
C LEU A 25 3.07 3.91 -4.21
N ILE A 26 2.97 3.72 -5.52
CA ILE A 26 1.70 3.42 -6.19
C ILE A 26 1.16 2.05 -5.80
N HIS A 27 2.02 1.03 -5.80
CA HIS A 27 1.66 -0.33 -5.43
C HIS A 27 1.14 -0.39 -3.99
N GLU A 28 1.85 0.25 -3.06
CA GLU A 28 1.45 0.32 -1.67
C GLU A 28 0.14 1.09 -1.49
N LEU A 29 -0.06 2.21 -2.20
CA LEU A 29 -1.31 2.96 -2.14
C LEU A 29 -2.49 2.10 -2.61
N SER A 30 -2.32 1.38 -3.72
CA SER A 30 -3.34 0.46 -4.24
C SER A 30 -3.69 -0.62 -3.21
N ARG A 31 -2.67 -1.30 -2.67
CA ARG A 31 -2.85 -2.35 -1.65
C ARG A 31 -3.60 -1.87 -0.42
N ARG A 32 -3.30 -0.64 0.05
CA ARG A 32 -3.95 -0.04 1.22
C ARG A 32 -5.40 0.34 0.94
N LEU A 33 -5.68 0.90 -0.23
CA LEU A 33 -7.06 1.22 -0.64
C LEU A 33 -7.93 -0.06 -0.70
N ASP A 34 -7.39 -1.14 -1.25
CA ASP A 34 -8.05 -2.46 -1.25
C ASP A 34 -8.33 -2.97 0.16
N ALA A 35 -7.36 -2.83 1.08
CA ALA A 35 -7.54 -3.21 2.48
C ALA A 35 -8.63 -2.36 3.16
N LEU A 36 -8.66 -1.05 2.88
CA LEU A 36 -9.64 -0.12 3.44
C LEU A 36 -11.08 -0.54 3.17
N TRP A 37 -11.36 -0.98 1.93
CA TRP A 37 -12.69 -1.46 1.54
C TRP A 37 -13.08 -2.76 2.26
N ARG A 38 -12.13 -3.64 2.55
CA ARG A 38 -12.41 -4.89 3.26
C ARG A 38 -12.76 -4.68 4.73
N TYR A 39 -12.24 -3.62 5.36
CA TYR A 39 -12.56 -3.34 6.76
C TYR A 39 -14.05 -3.11 7.00
N ASP A 40 -14.79 -2.53 6.06
CA ASP A 40 -16.25 -2.38 6.19
C ASP A 40 -16.95 -3.73 6.34
N GLN A 41 -16.57 -4.71 5.52
CA GLN A 41 -17.07 -6.07 5.63
C GLN A 41 -16.63 -6.74 6.94
N TYR A 42 -15.40 -6.51 7.39
CA TYR A 42 -14.90 -7.11 8.64
C TYR A 42 -15.62 -6.55 9.87
N ILE A 43 -15.91 -5.25 9.90
CA ILE A 43 -16.71 -4.60 10.94
C ILE A 43 -18.12 -5.19 10.96
N ALA A 44 -18.77 -5.31 9.80
CA ALA A 44 -20.11 -5.91 9.68
C ALA A 44 -20.12 -7.38 10.16
N ASN A 45 -19.14 -8.19 9.73
CA ASN A 45 -19.02 -9.59 10.15
C ASN A 45 -18.73 -9.77 11.65
N ALA A 46 -18.18 -8.74 12.30
CA ALA A 46 -17.83 -8.75 13.72
C ALA A 46 -18.87 -8.05 14.62
N GLU A 47 -20.00 -7.60 14.06
CA GLU A 47 -21.02 -6.84 14.80
C GLU A 47 -21.48 -7.52 16.10
N TRP A 48 -21.53 -8.86 16.10
CA TRP A 48 -21.93 -9.68 17.24
C TRP A 48 -20.94 -9.69 18.41
N ARG A 49 -19.73 -9.11 18.26
CA ARG A 49 -18.70 -9.07 19.31
C ARG A 49 -17.99 -7.74 19.36
N ASP A 50 -18.35 -6.92 20.34
CA ASP A 50 -17.85 -5.55 20.49
C ASP A 50 -16.33 -5.41 20.39
N GLY A 51 -15.56 -6.29 21.06
CA GLY A 51 -14.11 -6.23 21.02
C GLY A 51 -13.52 -6.47 19.62
N LEU A 52 -14.12 -7.38 18.83
CA LEU A 52 -13.68 -7.64 17.46
C LEU A 52 -14.10 -6.51 16.53
N ARG A 53 -15.35 -6.02 16.69
CA ARG A 53 -15.84 -4.87 15.94
C ARG A 53 -14.94 -3.65 16.16
N GLN A 54 -14.62 -3.35 17.43
CA GLN A 54 -13.79 -2.22 17.80
C GLN A 54 -12.38 -2.35 17.23
N PHE A 55 -11.78 -3.54 17.30
CA PHE A 55 -10.48 -3.79 16.68
C PHE A 55 -10.48 -3.44 15.18
N TRP A 56 -11.50 -3.85 14.43
CA TRP A 56 -11.58 -3.53 13.00
C TRP A 56 -11.84 -2.05 12.74
N CYS A 57 -12.63 -1.38 13.58
CA CYS A 57 -12.80 0.08 13.52
C CYS A 57 -11.46 0.81 13.73
N ASP A 58 -10.68 0.38 14.73
CA ASP A 58 -9.38 0.98 15.05
C ASP A 58 -8.37 0.73 13.91
N ALA A 59 -8.31 -0.50 13.40
CA ALA A 59 -7.48 -0.85 12.25
C ALA A 59 -7.84 -0.03 11.01
N LYS A 60 -9.14 0.16 10.73
CA LYS A 60 -9.63 1.00 9.64
C LYS A 60 -9.17 2.44 9.79
N ALA A 61 -9.28 3.01 11.00
CA ALA A 61 -8.85 4.38 11.28
C ALA A 61 -7.33 4.57 11.07
N MET A 62 -6.53 3.59 11.51
CA MET A 62 -5.08 3.59 11.25
C MET A 62 -4.76 3.52 9.75
N GLU A 63 -5.48 2.69 9.00
CA GLU A 63 -5.29 2.56 7.55
C GLU A 63 -5.64 3.87 6.81
N GLN A 64 -6.71 4.55 7.21
CA GLN A 64 -7.07 5.87 6.65
C GLN A 64 -5.97 6.91 6.87
N GLN A 65 -5.36 6.94 8.05
CA GLN A 65 -4.24 7.84 8.35
C GLN A 65 -3.01 7.50 7.49
N ALA A 66 -2.69 6.21 7.34
CA ALA A 66 -1.59 5.76 6.50
C ALA A 66 -1.80 6.12 5.02
N ILE A 67 -3.01 5.91 4.48
CA ILE A 67 -3.38 6.28 3.10
C ILE A 67 -3.23 7.79 2.91
N GLN A 68 -3.72 8.59 3.86
CA GLN A 68 -3.60 10.05 3.77
C GLN A 68 -2.13 10.48 3.74
N ARG A 69 -1.31 9.91 4.63
CA ARG A 69 0.12 10.20 4.68
C ARG A 69 0.84 9.79 3.39
N LEU A 70 0.50 8.64 2.83
CA LEU A 70 1.09 8.16 1.58
C LEU A 70 0.74 9.05 0.39
N LYS A 71 -0.52 9.51 0.30
CA LYS A 71 -0.95 10.49 -0.72
C LYS A 71 -0.16 11.80 -0.62
N GLU A 72 0.11 12.27 0.59
CA GLU A 72 0.92 13.48 0.80
C GLU A 72 2.36 13.30 0.34
N LEU A 73 2.96 12.13 0.57
CA LEU A 73 4.32 11.82 0.10
C LEU A 73 4.38 11.75 -1.42
N ILE A 74 3.45 11.03 -2.05
CA ILE A 74 3.34 11.00 -3.52
C ILE A 74 3.19 12.42 -4.08
N ALA A 75 2.33 13.25 -3.49
CA ALA A 75 2.17 14.65 -3.91
C ALA A 75 3.42 15.51 -3.67
N GLN A 76 4.30 15.14 -2.76
CA GLN A 76 5.60 15.79 -2.58
C GLN A 76 6.57 15.37 -3.69
N GLU A 77 6.70 14.08 -3.97
CA GLU A 77 7.55 13.58 -5.06
C GLU A 77 7.16 14.18 -6.42
N VAL A 78 5.86 14.24 -6.73
CA VAL A 78 5.35 14.90 -7.94
C VAL A 78 5.73 16.37 -8.00
N ARG A 79 5.59 17.11 -6.89
CA ARG A 79 5.97 18.54 -6.84
C ARG A 79 7.46 18.76 -6.97
N ASN A 80 8.27 17.82 -6.49
CA ASN A 80 9.72 17.85 -6.59
C ASN A 80 10.22 17.47 -7.99
N GLY A 81 9.33 16.96 -8.86
CA GLY A 81 9.71 16.45 -10.18
C GLY A 81 10.49 15.13 -10.12
N CYS A 82 10.29 14.37 -9.04
CA CYS A 82 10.96 13.09 -8.77
C CYS A 82 9.98 11.90 -8.81
N PHE A 83 8.84 12.08 -9.49
CA PHE A 83 7.76 11.13 -9.69
C PHE A 83 7.36 11.04 -11.16
#